data_AF-A0AAW8KUB7-F1
#
_entry.id   AF-A0AAW8KUB7-F1
#
_cell.length_a   1.000
_cell.length_b   1.000
_cell.length_c   1.000
_cell.angle_alpha   90.00
_cell.angle_beta   90.00
_cell.angle_gamma   90.00
#
_symmetry.space_group_name_H-M   'P 1'
#
loop_
_entity.id
_entity.type
_entity.pdbx_description
1 polymer ?
#
loop_
_entity_poly.entity_id
_entity_poly.type
_entity_poly.pdbx_seq_one_letter_code
_entity_poly.pdbx_strand_id
1 'polypeptide(L)' 'MHEKFESWIKTQPFYTKLIYIHGERLFIHDNGEYQVFAMEVAYQAWLV' A
#
# COMPACT_ATOMS: atom_id res chain seq x y z
N MET A 1 -10.55 3.42 -5.09
CA MET A 1 -10.37 2.92 -3.71
C MET A 1 -8.89 2.85 -3.37
N HIS A 2 -8.06 2.23 -4.21
CA HIS A 2 -6.59 2.30 -4.18
C HIS A 2 -6.03 3.71 -3.91
N GLU A 3 -6.37 4.73 -4.71
CA GLU A 3 -5.86 6.11 -4.48
C GLU A 3 -6.16 6.68 -3.08
N LYS A 4 -7.32 6.36 -2.50
CA LYS A 4 -7.70 6.79 -1.15
C LYS A 4 -6.89 6.04 -0.09
N PHE A 5 -6.72 4.74 -0.28
CA PHE A 5 -5.85 3.92 0.55
C PHE A 5 -4.39 4.38 0.45
N GLU A 6 -3.88 4.70 -0.73
CA GLU A 6 -2.51 5.18 -0.92
C GLU A 6 -2.29 6.56 -0.30
N SER A 7 -3.30 7.42 -0.35
CA SER A 7 -3.26 8.69 0.38
C SER A 7 -3.24 8.46 1.88
N TRP A 8 -4.00 7.48 2.38
CA TRP A 8 -4.03 7.10 3.79
C TRP A 8 -2.74 6.41 4.26
N ILE A 9 -2.18 5.48 3.49
CA ILE A 9 -0.96 4.74 3.87
C ILE A 9 0.22 5.70 4.00
N LYS A 10 0.26 6.74 3.16
CA LYS A 10 1.29 7.81 3.20
C LYS A 10 1.26 8.63 4.48
N THR A 11 0.16 8.65 5.23
CA THR A 11 0.06 9.35 6.53
C THR A 11 0.43 8.48 7.71
N GLN A 12 0.66 7.17 7.51
CA GLN A 12 0.95 6.25 8.60
C GLN A 12 2.42 6.38 9.08
N PRO A 13 2.69 6.18 10.38
CA PRO A 13 4.03 6.39 10.96
C PRO A 13 5.08 5.44 10.38
N PHE A 14 4.66 4.30 9.81
CA PHE A 14 5.54 3.31 9.19
C PHE A 14 5.74 3.52 7.69
N TYR A 15 5.14 4.53 7.06
CA TYR A 15 5.24 4.77 5.61
C TYR A 15 6.69 4.93 5.15
N THR A 16 7.50 5.72 5.88
CA THR A 16 8.91 5.94 5.55
C THR A 16 9.70 4.62 5.48
N LYS A 17 9.35 3.65 6.35
CA LYS A 17 9.98 2.33 6.34
C LYS A 17 9.49 1.48 5.15
N LEU A 18 8.19 1.53 4.85
CA LEU A 18 7.61 0.82 3.70
C LEU A 18 8.23 1.28 2.38
N ILE A 19 8.32 2.60 2.16
CA ILE A 19 8.90 3.15 0.93
C ILE A 19 10.41 2.89 0.84
N TYR A 20 11.12 2.86 1.97
CA TYR A 20 12.55 2.51 1.99
C TYR A 20 12.80 1.05 1.59
N ILE A 21 11.97 0.11 2.05
CA ILE A 21 12.12 -1.32 1.77
C ILE A 21 11.70 -1.67 0.34
N HIS A 22 10.56 -1.14 -0.11
CA HIS A 22 9.91 -1.57 -1.34
C HIS A 22 10.10 -0.60 -2.52
N GLY A 23 10.47 0.65 -2.25
CA GLY A 23 10.58 1.69 -3.27
C GLY A 23 9.27 1.89 -4.03
N GLU A 24 9.38 2.20 -5.32
CA GLU A 24 8.23 2.43 -6.21
C GLU A 24 7.30 1.21 -6.35
N ARG A 25 7.82 0.00 -6.09
CA ARG A 25 7.03 -1.24 -6.16
C ARG A 25 5.90 -1.29 -5.13
N LEU A 26 5.98 -0.47 -4.08
CA LEU A 26 4.96 -0.40 -3.03
C LEU A 26 3.55 -0.11 -3.58
N PHE A 27 3.47 0.61 -4.69
CA PHE A 27 2.20 1.03 -5.31
C PHE A 27 1.90 0.34 -6.63
N ILE A 28 2.73 -0.62 -7.05
CA ILE A 28 2.44 -1.40 -8.26
C ILE A 28 1.33 -2.40 -7.91
N HIS A 29 0.25 -2.29 -8.65
CA HIS A 29 -0.85 -3.24 -8.61
C HIS A 29 -1.20 -3.68 -10.03
N ASP A 30 -1.55 -4.95 -10.20
CA ASP A 30 -2.03 -5.52 -11.45
C ASP A 30 -3.38 -6.20 -11.21
N ASN A 31 -4.31 -6.05 -12.14
CA ASN A 31 -5.70 -6.51 -11.99
C ASN A 31 -6.40 -6.10 -10.69
N GLY A 32 -5.96 -5.01 -10.05
CA GLY A 32 -6.54 -4.49 -8.82
C GLY A 32 -6.00 -5.10 -7.52
N GLU A 33 -4.89 -5.85 -7.58
CA GLU A 33 -4.20 -6.40 -6.42
C GLU A 33 -2.76 -5.85 -6.33
N TYR A 34 -2.33 -5.45 -5.13
CA TYR A 34 -0.96 -4.99 -4.91
C TYR A 34 0.04 -6.14 -5.02
N GLN A 35 1.13 -5.93 -5.76
CA GLN A 35 2.20 -6.93 -5.88
C GLN A 35 2.94 -7.16 -4.55
N VAL A 36 3.05 -6.13 -3.72
CA VAL A 36 3.60 -6.26 -2.37
C VAL A 36 2.50 -6.83 -1.47
N PHE A 37 2.65 -8.09 -1.05
CA PHE A 37 1.64 -8.78 -0.25
C PHE A 37 1.24 -8.04 1.03
N ALA A 38 2.19 -7.36 1.69
CA ALA A 38 1.88 -6.53 2.86
C ALA A 38 0.95 -5.35 2.54
N MET A 39 1.07 -4.76 1.34
CA MET A 39 0.17 -3.71 0.85
C MET A 39 -1.20 -4.27 0.52
N GLU A 40 -1.28 -5.46 -0.09
CA GLU A 40 -2.54 -6.11 -0.37
C GLU A 40 -3.31 -6.44 0.92
N VAL A 41 -2.64 -7.05 1.90
CA VAL A 41 -3.25 -7.34 3.21
C VAL A 41 -3.73 -6.06 3.89
N ALA A 42 -2.91 -5.00 3.87
CA ALA A 42 -3.29 -3.72 4.46
C ALA A 42 -4.48 -3.06 3.73
N TYR A 43 -4.54 -3.17 2.40
CA TYR A 43 -5.65 -2.66 1.60
C TYR A 43 -6.95 -3.39 1.91
N GLN A 44 -6.92 -4.73 1.92
CA GLN A 44 -8.10 -5.54 2.28
C GLN A 44 -8.56 -5.25 3.71
N ALA A 45 -7.63 -5.08 4.66
CA ALA A 45 -7.97 -4.71 6.05
C ALA A 45 -8.55 -3.30 6.17
N TRP A 46 -8.13 -2.35 5.32
CA TRP A 46 -8.64 -0.98 5.31
C TRP A 46 -10.03 -0.85 4.68
N LEU A 47 -10.42 -1.79 3.81
CA LEU A 47 -11.73 -1.83 3.18
C LEU A 47 -12.87 -2.28 4.12
N VAL A 48 -12.52 -2.87 5.27
CA VAL A 48 -13.45 -3.32 6.32
C VAL A 48 -13.81 -2.17 7.25
#